data_AF-A0A7R9D959-F1
#
_entry.id   AF-A0A7R9D959-F1
#
_cell.length_a   1.000
_cell.length_b   1.000
_cell.length_c   1.000
_cell.angle_alpha   90.00
_cell.angle_beta   90.00
_cell.angle_gamma   90.00
#
_symmetry.space_group_name_H-M   'P 1'
#
loop_
_entity.id
_entity.type
_entity.pdbx_description
1 polymer ?
#
loop_
_entity_poly.entity_id
_entity_poly.type
_entity_poly.pdbx_seq_one_letter_code
_entity_poly.pdbx_strand_id
1 'polypeptide(L)'
;MLGSAINNGVAPDTSHRSNRAISVLEHWHAKIMFQGFNKEMDEIAKVQRGYSIPDVELRECLKRDNKEYILPKYNAFYEKYSNIPFTKNPEKYIKYTSEQVSALIDRFFDVAA
;
A
#
# COMPACT_ATOMS: atom_id res chain seq x y z
N MET A 1 -63.77 26.14 -1.05
CA MET A 1 -62.67 26.25 -0.06
C MET A 1 -61.70 25.11 -0.34
N LEU A 2 -60.62 25.38 -1.09
CA LEU A 2 -59.60 24.41 -1.48
C LEU A 2 -58.74 24.06 -0.26
N GLY A 3 -58.77 22.80 0.17
CA GLY A 3 -57.85 22.26 1.17
C GLY A 3 -56.60 21.74 0.47
N SER A 4 -55.52 22.53 0.49
CA SER A 4 -54.22 22.14 -0.07
C SER A 4 -53.42 21.37 0.98
N ALA A 5 -53.02 20.15 0.61
CA ALA A 5 -52.21 19.24 1.42
C ALA A 5 -50.86 19.87 1.82
N ILE A 6 -50.51 19.73 3.10
CA ILE A 6 -49.17 20.04 3.63
C ILE A 6 -48.23 18.92 3.18
N ASN A 7 -47.38 19.23 2.22
CA ASN A 7 -46.34 18.33 1.73
C ASN A 7 -45.14 18.44 2.68
N ASN A 8 -45.02 17.52 3.63
CA ASN A 8 -43.87 17.41 4.52
C ASN A 8 -42.67 16.87 3.73
N GLY A 9 -41.94 17.77 3.07
CA GLY A 9 -40.68 17.45 2.40
C GLY A 9 -39.63 17.02 3.41
N VAL A 10 -39.42 15.71 3.55
CA VAL A 10 -38.26 15.15 4.23
C VAL A 10 -37.03 15.57 3.43
N ALA A 11 -36.14 16.36 4.03
CA ALA A 11 -34.88 16.73 3.42
C ALA A 11 -34.07 15.45 3.08
N PRO A 12 -33.46 15.35 1.89
CA PRO A 12 -32.69 14.16 1.52
C PRO A 12 -31.52 13.97 2.50
N ASP A 13 -31.38 12.76 3.05
CA ASP A 13 -30.31 12.40 3.99
C ASP A 13 -28.93 12.55 3.31
N THR A 14 -28.25 13.65 3.63
CA THR A 14 -26.94 14.02 3.08
C THR A 14 -25.80 13.20 3.68
N SER A 15 -26.01 12.50 4.79
CA SER A 15 -24.98 11.73 5.51
C SER A 15 -24.50 10.51 4.70
N HIS A 16 -25.43 9.83 4.01
CA HIS A 16 -25.14 8.63 3.24
C HIS A 16 -24.27 8.91 2.01
N ARG A 17 -24.42 10.10 1.40
CA ARG A 17 -23.60 10.53 0.26
C ARG A 17 -22.16 10.82 0.68
N SER A 18 -21.99 11.43 1.85
CA SER A 18 -20.68 11.73 2.43
C SER A 18 -19.87 10.47 2.72
N ASN A 19 -20.46 9.49 3.41
CA ASN A 19 -19.80 8.24 3.75
C ASN A 19 -19.40 7.42 2.51
N ARG A 20 -20.24 7.42 1.47
CA ARG A 20 -19.92 6.74 0.21
C ARG A 20 -18.72 7.38 -0.50
N ALA A 21 -18.65 8.72 -0.54
CA ALA A 21 -17.52 9.41 -1.15
C ALA A 21 -16.20 9.12 -0.42
N ILE A 22 -16.22 9.07 0.92
CA ILE A 22 -15.05 8.73 1.74
C ILE A 22 -14.54 7.31 1.39
N SER A 23 -15.42 6.32 1.34
CA SER A 23 -15.03 4.94 0.99
C SER A 23 -14.42 4.82 -0.41
N VAL A 24 -14.93 5.58 -1.39
CA VAL A 24 -14.40 5.58 -2.77
C VAL A 24 -12.99 6.15 -2.81
N LEU A 25 -12.73 7.24 -2.07
CA LEU A 25 -11.40 7.83 -1.96
C LEU A 25 -10.42 6.88 -1.28
N GLU A 26 -10.84 6.21 -0.20
CA GLU A 26 -10.00 5.21 0.50
C GLU A 26 -9.63 4.04 -0.41
N HIS A 27 -10.60 3.49 -1.16
CA HIS A 27 -10.34 2.41 -2.10
C HIS A 27 -9.38 2.83 -3.23
N TRP A 28 -9.60 4.01 -3.81
CA TRP A 28 -8.73 4.55 -4.84
C TRP A 28 -7.31 4.81 -4.32
N HIS A 29 -7.19 5.33 -3.10
CA HIS A 29 -5.91 5.60 -2.46
C HIS A 29 -5.14 4.30 -2.19
N ALA A 30 -5.79 3.28 -1.62
CA ALA A 30 -5.18 1.96 -1.40
C ALA A 30 -4.60 1.40 -2.70
N LYS A 31 -5.40 1.44 -3.77
CA LYS A 31 -5.01 0.95 -5.09
C LYS A 31 -3.75 1.65 -5.63
N ILE A 32 -3.70 2.98 -5.57
CA ILE A 32 -2.54 3.75 -6.07
C ILE A 32 -1.30 3.50 -5.23
N MET A 33 -1.44 3.44 -3.91
CA MET A 33 -0.31 3.21 -3.02
C MET A 33 0.31 1.83 -3.26
N PHE A 34 -0.50 0.78 -3.43
CA PHE A 34 0.00 -0.54 -3.79
C PHE A 34 0.70 -0.55 -5.17
N GLN A 35 0.11 0.10 -6.18
CA GLN A 35 0.74 0.19 -7.50
C GLN A 35 2.07 0.92 -7.48
N GLY A 36 2.14 2.05 -6.78
CA GLY A 36 3.36 2.84 -6.60
C GLY A 36 4.42 2.01 -5.89
N PHE A 37 4.07 1.41 -4.74
CA PHE A 37 5.00 0.57 -4.00
C PHE A 37 5.56 -0.59 -4.84
N ASN A 38 4.70 -1.31 -5.58
CA ASN A 38 5.15 -2.42 -6.41
C ASN A 38 6.18 -1.98 -7.45
N LYS A 39 5.92 -0.84 -8.12
CA LYS A 39 6.84 -0.30 -9.13
C LYS A 39 8.18 0.08 -8.50
N GLU A 40 8.15 0.88 -7.44
CA GLU A 40 9.36 1.39 -6.79
C GLU A 40 10.20 0.24 -6.19
N MET A 41 9.56 -0.75 -5.56
CA MET A 41 10.27 -1.91 -5.01
C MET A 41 10.89 -2.78 -6.11
N ASP A 42 10.19 -2.99 -7.23
CA ASP A 42 10.74 -3.74 -8.37
C ASP A 42 11.99 -3.05 -8.93
N GLU A 43 11.91 -1.72 -9.07
CA GLU A 43 13.00 -0.89 -9.59
C GLU A 43 14.21 -0.89 -8.65
N ILE A 44 13.99 -0.61 -7.36
CA ILE A 44 15.05 -0.62 -6.34
C ILE A 44 15.67 -2.01 -6.23
N ALA A 45 14.87 -3.08 -6.16
CA ALA A 45 15.41 -4.43 -6.08
C ALA A 45 16.23 -4.82 -7.32
N LYS A 46 15.86 -4.34 -8.51
CA LYS A 46 16.67 -4.52 -9.72
C LYS A 46 18.01 -3.79 -9.62
N VAL A 47 18.00 -2.52 -9.22
CA VAL A 47 19.22 -1.69 -9.12
C VAL A 47 20.15 -2.22 -8.02
N GLN A 48 19.64 -2.46 -6.82
CA GLN A 48 20.43 -2.88 -5.66
C GLN A 48 21.05 -4.27 -5.83
N ARG A 49 20.41 -5.16 -6.59
CA ARG A 49 21.00 -6.45 -7.00
C ARG A 49 22.11 -6.34 -8.05
N GLY A 50 22.31 -5.16 -8.64
CA GLY A 50 23.43 -4.90 -9.55
C GLY A 50 24.69 -4.38 -8.84
N TYR A 51 24.58 -4.01 -7.57
CA TYR A 51 25.72 -3.59 -6.77
C TYR A 51 26.38 -4.77 -6.07
N SER A 52 27.69 -4.67 -5.83
CA SER A 52 28.45 -5.62 -5.02
C SER A 52 29.12 -4.87 -3.88
N ILE A 53 29.00 -5.38 -2.67
CA ILE A 53 29.69 -4.85 -1.49
C ILE A 53 30.57 -5.98 -0.94
N PRO A 54 31.89 -6.01 -1.20
CA PRO A 54 32.75 -7.13 -0.81
C PRO A 54 32.83 -7.36 0.69
N ASP A 55 32.80 -6.27 1.47
CA ASP A 55 32.80 -6.32 2.92
C ASP A 55 31.47 -6.87 3.45
N VAL A 56 31.54 -8.03 4.10
CA VAL A 56 30.37 -8.76 4.59
C VAL A 56 29.69 -8.03 5.75
N GLU A 57 30.46 -7.44 6.67
CA GLU A 57 29.90 -6.75 7.83
C GLU A 57 29.13 -5.50 7.39
N LEU A 58 29.72 -4.72 6.48
CA LEU A 58 29.06 -3.55 5.89
C LEU A 58 27.80 -3.95 5.11
N ARG A 59 27.88 -5.02 4.29
CA ARG A 59 26.74 -5.52 3.51
C ARG A 59 25.56 -5.89 4.41
N GLU A 60 25.82 -6.68 5.44
CA GLU A 60 24.78 -7.15 6.36
C GLU A 60 24.25 -6.02 7.25
N CYS A 61 25.10 -5.07 7.67
CA CYS A 61 24.64 -3.86 8.35
C CYS A 61 23.69 -3.04 7.47
N LEU A 62 24.04 -2.78 6.21
CA LEU A 62 23.18 -2.03 5.29
C LEU A 62 21.85 -2.74 5.02
N LYS A 63 21.86 -4.08 4.86
CA LYS A 63 20.61 -4.87 4.73
C LYS A 63 19.74 -4.72 5.97
N ARG A 64 20.32 -4.80 7.17
CA ARG A 64 19.60 -4.64 8.44
C ARG A 64 19.00 -3.24 8.56
N ASP A 65 19.78 -2.20 8.33
CA ASP A 65 19.34 -0.81 8.47
C ASP A 65 18.22 -0.49 7.46
N ASN A 66 18.32 -0.99 6.23
CA ASN A 66 17.25 -0.89 5.23
C ASN A 66 15.97 -1.58 5.71
N LYS A 67 16.06 -2.79 6.27
CA LYS A 67 14.89 -3.52 6.82
C LYS A 67 14.26 -2.77 7.98
N GLU A 68 15.06 -2.29 8.93
CA GLU A 68 14.59 -1.54 10.09
C GLU A 68 13.87 -0.24 9.70
N TYR A 69 14.33 0.42 8.64
CA TYR A 69 13.69 1.62 8.13
C TYR A 69 12.40 1.35 7.33
N ILE A 70 12.42 0.34 6.45
CA ILE A 70 11.36 0.10 5.47
C ILE A 70 10.22 -0.75 6.05
N LEU A 71 10.53 -1.83 6.77
CA LEU A 71 9.51 -2.81 7.19
C LEU A 71 8.45 -2.22 8.11
N PRO A 72 8.74 -1.40 9.13
CA PRO A 72 7.70 -0.82 9.98
C PRO A 72 6.70 0.02 9.19
N LYS A 73 7.18 0.79 8.21
CA LYS A 73 6.34 1.64 7.34
C LYS A 73 5.49 0.78 6.40
N TYR A 74 6.10 -0.26 5.81
CA TYR A 74 5.38 -1.16 4.93
C TYR A 74 4.34 -1.99 5.68
N ASN A 75 4.64 -2.49 6.88
CA ASN A 75 3.71 -3.24 7.72
C ASN A 75 2.48 -2.40 8.06
N ALA A 76 2.70 -1.16 8.54
CA ALA A 76 1.60 -0.26 8.86
C ALA A 76 0.73 0.05 7.61
N PHE A 77 1.35 0.22 6.45
CA PHE A 77 0.65 0.37 5.18
C PHE A 77 -0.14 -0.90 4.81
N TYR A 78 0.49 -2.06 4.88
CA TYR A 78 -0.09 -3.35 4.52
C TYR A 78 -1.27 -3.69 5.41
N GLU A 79 -1.12 -3.64 6.74
CA GLU A 79 -2.19 -3.93 7.71
C GLU A 79 -3.40 -3.02 7.51
N LYS A 80 -3.15 -1.73 7.26
CA LYS A 80 -4.21 -0.73 7.06
C LYS A 80 -5.04 -0.99 5.80
N TYR A 81 -4.39 -1.31 4.68
CA TYR A 81 -5.06 -1.33 3.37
C TYR A 81 -5.36 -2.73 2.82
N SER A 82 -4.70 -3.78 3.30
CA SER A 82 -4.92 -5.15 2.82
C SER A 82 -6.30 -5.72 3.16
N ASN A 83 -6.85 -5.32 4.31
CA ASN A 83 -8.17 -5.77 4.78
C ASN A 83 -9.33 -4.97 4.19
N ILE A 84 -9.06 -3.90 3.44
CA ILE A 84 -10.08 -3.07 2.82
C ILE A 84 -10.47 -3.71 1.47
N PRO A 85 -11.76 -3.94 1.17
CA PRO A 85 -12.20 -4.51 -0.10
C PRO A 85 -12.15 -3.48 -1.25
N PHE A 86 -10.96 -2.94 -1.54
CA PHE A 86 -10.76 -1.87 -2.52
C PHE A 86 -10.82 -2.34 -3.99
N THR A 87 -10.80 -3.65 -4.23
CA THR A 87 -10.81 -4.27 -5.55
C THR A 87 -11.39 -5.68 -5.49
N LYS A 88 -11.90 -6.18 -6.62
CA LYS A 88 -12.34 -7.58 -6.77
C LYS A 88 -11.17 -8.56 -6.96
N ASN A 89 -9.99 -8.03 -7.27
CA ASN A 89 -8.78 -8.80 -7.59
C ASN A 89 -7.60 -8.27 -6.76
N PRO A 90 -7.60 -8.50 -5.43
CA PRO A 90 -6.56 -7.98 -4.53
C PRO A 90 -5.15 -8.47 -4.89
N GLU A 91 -5.02 -9.70 -5.37
CA GLU A 91 -3.76 -10.33 -5.79
C GLU A 91 -3.03 -9.58 -6.91
N LYS A 92 -3.74 -8.77 -7.70
CA LYS A 92 -3.14 -7.93 -8.74
C LYS A 92 -2.38 -6.73 -8.17
N TYR A 93 -2.75 -6.29 -6.97
CA TYR A 93 -2.25 -5.05 -6.36
C TYR A 93 -1.36 -5.34 -5.15
N ILE A 94 -1.75 -6.29 -4.31
CA ILE A 94 -0.98 -6.70 -3.13
C ILE A 94 0.05 -7.74 -3.59
N LYS A 95 1.15 -7.28 -4.18
CA LYS A 95 2.19 -8.14 -4.78
C LYS A 95 3.09 -8.78 -3.73
N TYR A 96 3.31 -8.08 -2.62
CA TYR A 96 4.27 -8.45 -1.59
C TYR A 96 3.59 -8.55 -0.23
N THR A 97 3.96 -9.57 0.55
CA THR A 97 3.81 -9.54 2.01
C THR A 97 5.02 -8.86 2.64
N SER A 98 4.91 -8.51 3.91
CA SER A 98 6.02 -7.94 4.69
C SER A 98 7.25 -8.84 4.70
N GLU A 99 7.06 -10.15 4.83
CA GLU A 99 8.13 -11.16 4.80
C GLU A 99 8.78 -11.21 3.41
N GLN A 100 7.98 -11.08 2.34
CA GLN A 100 8.51 -11.03 0.98
C GLN A 100 9.32 -9.76 0.72
N VAL A 101 8.93 -8.61 1.28
CA VAL A 101 9.74 -7.39 1.23
C VAL A 101 11.07 -7.58 1.95
N SER A 102 11.05 -8.18 3.16
CA SER A 102 12.29 -8.52 3.88
C SER A 102 13.20 -9.41 3.03
N ALA A 103 12.64 -10.49 2.46
CA ALA A 103 13.39 -11.44 1.64
C ALA A 103 13.94 -10.82 0.33
N LEU A 104 13.30 -9.77 -0.19
CA LEU A 104 13.84 -9.00 -1.32
C LEU A 104 15.07 -8.19 -0.89
N ILE A 105 15.01 -7.52 0.27
CA ILE A 105 16.12 -6.72 0.81
C ILE A 105 17.30 -7.63 1.16
N ASP A 106 17.05 -8.84 1.66
CA ASP A 106 18.09 -9.82 1.95
C ASP A 106 18.95 -10.18 0.73
N ARG A 107 18.42 -9.98 -0.48
CA ARG A 107 19.12 -10.22 -1.75
C ARG A 107 19.84 -9.00 -2.31
N PHE A 108 19.79 -7.85 -1.64
CA PHE A 108 20.49 -6.65 -2.10
C PHE A 108 22.01 -6.87 -2.02
N PHE A 109 22.77 -6.26 -2.93
CA PHE A 109 24.23 -6.29 -2.92
C PHE A 109 24.88 -7.68 -3.16
N ASP A 110 24.10 -8.70 -3.49
CA ASP A 110 24.55 -10.10 -3.63
C ASP A 110 25.05 -10.44 -5.03
N VAL A 111 25.62 -9.48 -5.78
CA VAL A 111 26.37 -9.83 -6.99
C VAL A 111 27.58 -10.66 -6.55
N ALA A 112 27.44 -11.98 -6.67
CA ALA A 112 28.54 -12.92 -6.61
C ALA A 112 29.53 -12.51 -7.71
N ALA A 113 30.67 -11.96 -7.28
CA ALA A 113 31.87 -11.95 -8.09
C ALA A 113 32.47 -13.37 -8.09
#